data_AF-A0A7V7WUF4-F1
#
_entry.id   AF-A0A7V7WUF4-F1
#
_cell.length_a   1.000
_cell.length_b   1.000
_cell.length_c   1.000
_cell.angle_alpha   90.00
_cell.angle_beta   90.00
_cell.angle_gamma   90.00
#
_symmetry.space_group_name_H-M   'P 1'
#
loop_
_entity.id
_entity.type
_entity.pdbx_description
1 polymer ?
#
loop_
_entity_poly.entity_id
_entity_poly.type
_entity_poly.pdbx_seq_one_letter_code
_entity_poly.pdbx_strand_id
1 'polypeptide(L)'
;MTTCVKCGNLFEREPGPGRPAAYCGATCRRLVEFEIRRLDRRIAAYELEQRALKYDGPGDDEWNERERQRRMRALRKWLAADEARLRELVAAGQGNQTIDAGSDS
;
A
#
# COMPACT_ATOMS: atom_id res chain seq x y z
N MET A 1 -15.47 -1.16 20.65
CA MET A 1 -15.70 -0.46 19.36
C MET A 1 -14.39 -0.40 18.58
N THR A 2 -14.44 -0.56 17.26
CA THR A 2 -13.25 -0.57 16.37
C THR A 2 -13.46 0.41 15.21
N THR A 3 -12.37 0.95 14.69
CA THR A 3 -12.37 1.89 13.55
C THR A 3 -12.14 1.16 12.23
N CYS A 4 -12.96 1.43 11.23
CA CYS A 4 -12.81 0.87 9.88
C CYS A 4 -11.55 1.42 9.21
N VAL A 5 -10.67 0.53 8.76
CA VAL A 5 -9.43 0.88 8.06
C VAL A 5 -9.68 1.68 6.78
N LYS A 6 -10.81 1.45 6.10
CA LYS A 6 -11.11 2.13 4.83
C LYS A 6 -11.69 3.52 5.00
N CYS A 7 -12.68 3.66 5.89
CA CYS A 7 -13.51 4.88 5.97
C CYS A 7 -13.41 5.61 7.31
N GLY A 8 -12.74 5.06 8.32
CA GLY A 8 -12.63 5.68 9.64
C GLY A 8 -13.89 5.58 10.50
N ASN A 9 -14.98 4.97 10.01
CA ASN A 9 -16.19 4.81 10.81
C ASN A 9 -15.95 3.88 11.99
N LEU A 10 -16.49 4.26 13.14
CA LEU A 10 -16.62 3.38 14.30
C LEU A 10 -17.69 2.33 14.01
N PHE A 11 -17.40 1.07 14.34
CA PHE A 11 -18.37 -0.02 14.27
C PHE A 11 -18.21 -0.97 15.46
N GLU A 12 -19.29 -1.67 15.76
CA GLU A 12 -19.32 -2.67 16.82
C GLU A 12 -18.58 -3.92 16.36
N ARG A 13 -17.71 -4.41 17.23
CA ARG A 13 -17.04 -5.69 17.02
C ARG A 13 -18.02 -6.76 17.47
N GLU A 14 -18.55 -7.54 16.53
CA GLU A 14 -19.36 -8.70 16.88
C GLU A 14 -18.48 -9.70 17.65
N PRO A 15 -18.88 -10.11 18.87
CA PRO A 15 -18.20 -11.18 19.60
C PRO A 15 -18.53 -12.52 18.94
N GLY A 16 -17.49 -13.28 18.59
CA GLY A 16 -17.64 -14.59 17.99
C GLY A 16 -16.29 -15.26 17.76
N PRO A 17 -16.25 -16.59 17.59
CA PRO A 17 -15.02 -17.30 17.28
C PRO A 17 -14.49 -16.86 15.91
N GLY A 18 -13.22 -16.46 15.85
CA GLY A 18 -12.54 -16.07 14.62
C GLY A 18 -11.92 -14.69 14.66
N ARG A 19 -11.47 -14.25 13.48
CA ARG A 19 -10.68 -13.04 13.34
C ARG A 19 -11.54 -11.78 13.46
N PRO A 20 -11.17 -10.78 14.30
CA PRO A 20 -11.89 -9.52 14.33
C PRO A 20 -11.95 -8.86 12.95
N ALA A 21 -13.13 -8.31 12.63
CA ALA A 21 -13.32 -7.54 11.40
C ALA A 21 -12.48 -6.25 11.44
N ALA A 22 -11.73 -5.98 10.37
CA ALA A 22 -10.97 -4.73 10.18
C ALA A 22 -11.77 -3.65 9.42
N TYR A 23 -12.94 -4.03 8.91
CA TYR A 23 -13.77 -3.20 8.05
C TYR A 23 -15.19 -3.23 8.56
N CYS A 24 -15.89 -2.09 8.50
CA CYS A 24 -17.30 -1.98 8.91
C CYS A 24 -18.29 -2.75 8.02
N GLY A 25 -17.81 -3.45 6.98
CA GLY A 25 -18.65 -4.23 6.08
C GLY A 25 -17.96 -4.64 4.79
N ALA A 26 -18.67 -5.44 3.99
CA ALA A 26 -18.15 -6.02 2.75
C ALA A 26 -17.74 -4.95 1.71
N THR A 27 -18.44 -3.82 1.65
CA THR A 27 -18.11 -2.73 0.72
C THR A 27 -16.74 -2.14 1.01
N CYS A 28 -16.45 -1.79 2.27
CA CYS A 28 -15.15 -1.25 2.67
C CYS A 28 -14.02 -2.24 2.41
N ARG A 29 -14.26 -3.54 2.65
CA ARG A 29 -13.31 -4.60 2.32
C ARG A 29 -13.00 -4.64 0.82
N ARG A 30 -14.03 -4.69 -0.05
CA ARG A 30 -13.85 -4.73 -1.51
C ARG A 30 -13.13 -3.49 -2.04
N LEU A 31 -13.40 -2.31 -1.48
CA LEU A 31 -12.70 -1.08 -1.85
C LEU A 31 -11.21 -1.16 -1.51
N VAL A 32 -10.85 -1.74 -0.36
CA VAL A 32 -9.44 -1.96 0.00
C VAL A 32 -8.79 -3.01 -0.91
N GLU A 33 -9.47 -4.11 -1.21
CA GLU A 33 -8.97 -5.11 -2.17
C GLU A 33 -8.69 -4.50 -3.55
N PHE A 34 -9.58 -3.63 -4.03
CA PHE A 34 -9.37 -2.88 -5.26
C PHE A 34 -8.18 -1.90 -5.16
N GLU A 35 -8.06 -1.19 -4.04
CA GLU A 35 -6.95 -0.26 -3.78
C GLU A 35 -5.61 -1.00 -3.79
N ILE A 36 -5.51 -2.17 -3.15
CA ILE A 36 -4.34 -3.03 -3.16
C ILE A 36 -3.96 -3.43 -4.59
N ARG A 37 -4.90 -3.97 -5.37
CA ARG A 37 -4.65 -4.35 -6.79
C ARG A 37 -4.26 -3.15 -7.67
N ARG A 38 -4.71 -1.94 -7.31
CA ARG A 38 -4.35 -0.71 -8.01
C ARG A 38 -2.92 -0.28 -7.66
N LEU A 39 -2.54 -0.35 -6.38
CA LEU A 39 -1.19 -0.01 -5.92
C LEU A 39 -0.15 -0.96 -6.50
N ASP A 40 -0.43 -2.27 -6.47
CA ASP A 40 0.43 -3.31 -7.04
C ASP A 40 0.77 -3.02 -8.52
N ARG A 41 -0.26 -2.77 -9.34
CA ARG A 41 -0.09 -2.40 -10.76
C ARG A 41 0.70 -1.10 -10.96
N ARG A 42 0.52 -0.11 -10.08
CA ARG A 42 1.27 1.16 -10.17
C ARG A 42 2.74 0.97 -9.82
N ILE A 43 3.02 0.23 -8.76
CA ILE A 43 4.39 -0.12 -8.34
C ILE A 43 5.11 -0.84 -9.49
N ALA A 44 4.50 -1.88 -10.06
CA ALA A 44 5.07 -2.62 -11.19
C ALA A 44 5.37 -1.70 -12.40
N ALA A 45 4.49 -0.75 -12.70
CA ALA A 45 4.71 0.22 -13.77
C ALA A 45 5.90 1.16 -13.48
N TYR A 46 6.01 1.66 -12.24
CA TYR A 46 7.13 2.51 -11.83
C TYR A 46 8.47 1.77 -11.84
N GLU A 47 8.49 0.50 -11.44
CA GLU A 47 9.68 -0.34 -11.49
C GLU A 47 10.14 -0.60 -12.93
N LEU A 48 9.19 -0.88 -13.83
CA LEU A 48 9.49 -1.06 -15.25
C LEU A 48 10.08 0.22 -15.86
N GLU A 49 9.47 1.37 -15.56
CA GLU A 49 9.97 2.66 -16.03
C GLU A 49 11.34 3.00 -15.46
N GLN A 50 11.56 2.74 -14.17
CA GLN A 50 12.88 2.94 -13.55
C GLN A 50 13.94 2.03 -14.19
N ARG A 51 13.58 0.81 -14.58
CA ARG A 51 14.47 -0.10 -15.31
C ARG A 51 14.80 0.43 -16.71
N ALA A 52 13.81 0.95 -17.43
CA ALA A 52 14.01 1.57 -18.75
C ALA A 52 14.99 2.76 -18.66
N LEU A 53 14.73 3.71 -17.75
CA LEU A 53 15.62 4.87 -17.54
C LEU A 53 17.04 4.49 -17.10
N LYS A 54 17.21 3.35 -16.42
CA LYS A 54 18.55 2.82 -16.08
C LYS A 54 19.23 2.21 -17.31
N TYR A 55 18.49 1.53 -18.16
CA TYR A 55 18.99 0.89 -19.37
C TYR A 55 19.38 1.91 -20.44
N ASP A 56 18.58 2.96 -20.62
CA ASP A 56 18.82 4.03 -21.62
C ASP A 56 20.12 4.82 -21.34
N GLY A 57 20.71 4.68 -20.15
CA GLY A 57 21.95 5.37 -19.80
C GLY A 57 21.79 6.87 -19.61
N PRO A 58 22.89 7.61 -19.40
CA PRO A 58 22.86 9.08 -19.41
C PRO A 58 22.55 9.59 -20.82
N GLY A 59 21.73 10.64 -20.92
CA GLY A 59 21.39 11.24 -22.21
C GLY A 59 22.61 11.92 -22.88
N ASP A 60 22.55 12.07 -24.21
CA ASP A 60 23.62 12.67 -25.00
C ASP A 60 23.85 14.17 -24.70
N ASP A 61 22.90 14.82 -24.02
CA ASP A 61 23.00 16.21 -23.58
C ASP A 61 22.59 16.40 -22.11
N GLU A 62 23.03 17.53 -21.53
CA GLU A 62 22.81 17.86 -20.11
C GLU A 62 21.32 18.07 -19.77
N TRP A 63 20.51 18.52 -20.74
CA TRP A 63 19.07 18.72 -20.55
C TRP A 63 18.35 17.38 -20.34
N ASN A 64 18.65 16.40 -21.19
CA ASN A 64 18.11 15.04 -21.13
C ASN A 64 18.52 14.34 -19.83
N GLU A 65 19.76 14.54 -19.35
CA GLU A 65 20.20 13.98 -18.07
C GLU A 65 19.49 14.63 -16.87
N ARG A 66 19.27 15.95 -16.88
CA ARG A 66 18.52 16.64 -15.81
C ARG A 66 17.06 16.18 -15.75
N GLU A 67 16.39 16.04 -16.90
CA GLU A 67 15.02 15.53 -17.01
C GLU A 67 14.94 14.09 -16.50
N ARG A 68 15.87 13.23 -16.94
CA ARG A 68 16.00 11.85 -16.49
C ARG A 68 16.18 11.75 -14.97
N GLN A 69 17.08 12.55 -14.40
CA GLN A 69 17.29 12.58 -12.95
C GLN A 69 16.04 13.06 -12.20
N ARG A 70 15.35 14.09 -12.70
CA ARG A 70 14.09 14.57 -12.13
C ARG A 70 13.03 13.46 -12.14
N ARG A 71 12.92 12.74 -13.25
CA ARG A 71 11.99 11.61 -13.39
C ARG A 71 12.33 10.47 -12.44
N MET A 72 13.60 10.10 -12.35
CA MET A 72 14.09 9.08 -11.40
C MET A 72 13.78 9.43 -9.94
N ARG A 73 13.94 10.70 -9.55
CA ARG A 73 13.58 11.19 -8.20
C ARG A 73 12.07 11.10 -7.97
N ALA A 74 11.25 11.48 -8.95
CA ALA A 74 9.80 11.38 -8.88
C ALA A 74 9.34 9.92 -8.72
N LEU A 75 9.87 9.00 -9.53
CA LEU A 75 9.57 7.57 -9.44
C LEU A 75 9.91 6.99 -8.07
N ARG A 76 11.08 7.32 -7.51
CA ARG A 76 11.45 6.90 -6.15
C ARG A 76 10.46 7.40 -5.09
N LYS A 77 10.04 8.66 -5.20
CA LYS A 77 9.06 9.25 -4.29
C LYS A 77 7.71 8.53 -4.37
N TRP A 78 7.23 8.25 -5.59
CA TRP A 78 5.95 7.57 -5.79
C TRP A 78 5.97 6.11 -5.37
N LEU A 79 7.05 5.38 -5.67
CA LEU A 79 7.27 4.02 -5.19
C LEU A 79 7.22 3.97 -3.66
N ALA A 80 8.00 4.82 -2.99
CA ALA A 80 8.02 4.86 -1.53
C ALA A 80 6.63 5.14 -0.92
N ALA A 81 5.88 6.08 -1.50
CA ALA A 81 4.54 6.42 -1.04
C ALA A 81 3.53 5.28 -1.24
N ASP A 82 3.50 4.69 -2.43
CA ASP A 82 2.57 3.61 -2.76
C ASP A 82 2.91 2.31 -2.00
N GLU A 83 4.20 2.00 -1.81
CA GLU A 83 4.64 0.89 -0.95
C GLU A 83 4.26 1.10 0.51
N ALA A 84 4.44 2.31 1.05
CA ALA A 84 4.04 2.63 2.41
C ALA A 84 2.53 2.43 2.59
N ARG A 85 1.73 2.89 1.63
CA ARG A 85 0.28 2.70 1.63
C ARG A 85 -0.11 1.22 1.51
N LEU A 86 0.56 0.46 0.64
CA LEU A 86 0.33 -0.97 0.49
C LEU A 86 0.64 -1.72 1.80
N ARG A 87 1.78 -1.41 2.44
CA ARG A 87 2.14 -1.97 3.74
C ARG A 87 1.10 -1.63 4.80
N GLU A 88 0.61 -0.39 4.85
CA GLU A 88 -0.45 0.02 5.78
C GLU A 88 -1.73 -0.81 5.57
N LEU A 89 -2.19 -0.96 4.33
CA LEU A 89 -3.42 -1.71 4.01
C LEU A 89 -3.28 -3.20 4.33
N VAL A 90 -2.13 -3.80 4.03
CA VAL A 90 -1.84 -5.20 4.34
C VAL A 90 -1.67 -5.40 5.83
N ALA A 91 -0.93 -4.52 6.51
CA ALA A 91 -0.70 -4.56 7.95
C ALA A 91 -2.01 -4.34 8.72
N ALA A 92 -2.87 -3.42 8.30
CA ALA A 92 -4.21 -3.28 8.89
C ALA A 92 -5.08 -4.50 8.62
N GLY A 93 -4.89 -5.12 7.45
CA GLY A 93 -5.38 -6.43 7.12
C GLY A 93 -4.68 -7.58 7.87
N GLN A 94 -3.63 -7.37 8.69
CA GLN A 94 -2.85 -8.37 9.43
C GLN A 94 -2.88 -8.16 10.95
N GLY A 95 -2.68 -6.96 11.50
CA GLY A 95 -2.59 -6.59 12.92
C GLY A 95 -3.83 -6.91 13.78
N ASN A 96 -4.95 -7.27 13.17
CA ASN A 96 -6.01 -8.03 13.83
C ASN A 96 -5.65 -9.52 14.11
N GLN A 97 -4.38 -9.94 13.94
CA GLN A 97 -3.86 -11.31 14.18
C GLN A 97 -2.98 -11.42 15.42
N THR A 98 -2.46 -10.31 15.95
CA THR A 98 -1.40 -10.34 16.99
C THR A 98 -1.85 -9.98 18.41
N ILE A 99 -3.11 -9.56 18.61
CA ILE A 99 -3.58 -9.14 19.93
C ILE A 99 -4.03 -10.33 20.82
N ASP A 100 -4.22 -11.54 20.27
CA ASP A 100 -4.68 -12.72 21.02
C ASP A 100 -3.56 -13.75 21.33
N ALA A 101 -2.29 -13.36 21.37
CA ALA A 101 -1.17 -14.26 21.67
C ALA A 101 -0.58 -14.09 23.09
N GLY A 102 -1.37 -13.68 24.08
CA GLY A 102 -0.85 -13.47 25.43
C GLY A 102 -1.88 -13.24 26.52
N SER A 103 -2.70 -14.25 26.82
CA SER A 103 -3.36 -14.36 28.12
C SER A 103 -3.82 -15.80 28.34
N ASP A 104 -2.85 -16.67 28.62
CA ASP A 104 -3.05 -17.90 29.37
C ASP A 104 -1.75 -18.21 30.11
N SER A 105 -1.67 -17.79 31.37
CA SER A 105 -1.01 -18.43 32.53
C SER A 105 -0.92 -17.45 33.69
#